data_AF-A0A6J1R1J5-F1
#
_entry.id   AF-A0A6J1R1J5-F1
#
_cell.length_a   1.000
_cell.length_b   1.000
_cell.length_c   1.000
_cell.angle_alpha   90.00
_cell.angle_beta   90.00
_cell.angle_gamma   90.00
#
_symmetry.space_group_name_H-M   'P 1'
#
loop_
_entity.id
_entity.type
_entity.pdbx_description
1 polymer ?
#
loop_
_entity_poly.entity_id
_entity_poly.type
_entity_poly.pdbx_seq_one_letter_code
_entity_poly.pdbx_strand_id
1 'polypeptide(L)'
;MRGGMGLRIIISILLVISIFSPPMSAALTTFGKSNPQNQNPNPPPPPTPTGKARECRMESDCAGIQNTTCMSDPRDGRTRCLCGDYSAPLNGACANKFKALRATCNSDVECIEDAHCVQRNGSICQE
;
A
#
# COMPACT_ATOMS: atom_id res chain seq x y z
N MET A 1 63.11 -17.32 -1.62
CA MET A 1 62.40 -16.27 -2.40
C MET A 1 60.91 -16.59 -2.57
N ARG A 2 60.16 -16.89 -1.48
CA ARG A 2 58.73 -17.30 -1.57
C ARG A 2 57.78 -16.48 -0.70
N GLY A 3 58.30 -15.49 0.05
CA GLY A 3 57.49 -14.58 0.88
C GLY A 3 57.10 -13.28 0.19
N GLY A 4 57.91 -12.79 -0.76
CA GLY A 4 57.69 -11.51 -1.43
C GLY A 4 56.57 -11.51 -2.47
N MET A 5 56.40 -12.61 -3.21
CA MET A 5 55.30 -12.75 -4.19
C MET A 5 53.94 -12.84 -3.50
N GLY A 6 53.84 -13.57 -2.39
CA GLY A 6 52.59 -13.66 -1.62
C GLY A 6 52.17 -12.30 -1.04
N LEU A 7 53.13 -11.55 -0.48
CA LEU A 7 52.86 -10.22 0.07
C LEU A 7 52.38 -9.23 -1.01
N ARG A 8 52.96 -9.27 -2.21
CA ARG A 8 52.53 -8.39 -3.31
C ARG A 8 51.13 -8.72 -3.82
N ILE A 9 50.78 -10.00 -3.89
CA ILE A 9 49.43 -10.43 -4.26
C ILE A 9 48.41 -9.95 -3.22
N ILE A 10 48.73 -10.06 -1.93
CA ILE A 10 47.85 -9.60 -0.84
C ILE A 10 47.63 -8.08 -0.92
N ILE A 11 48.70 -7.30 -1.14
CA ILE A 11 48.60 -5.83 -1.26
C ILE A 11 47.77 -5.44 -2.48
N SER A 12 47.97 -6.09 -3.63
CA SER A 12 47.17 -5.84 -4.83
C SER A 12 45.69 -6.15 -4.61
N ILE A 13 45.36 -7.22 -3.88
CA ILE A 13 43.97 -7.56 -3.56
C ILE A 13 43.35 -6.50 -2.63
N LEU A 14 44.06 -6.05 -1.60
CA LEU A 14 43.55 -5.03 -0.67
C LEU A 14 43.29 -3.67 -1.35
N LEU A 15 44.13 -3.28 -2.31
CA LEU A 15 43.94 -2.05 -3.08
C LEU A 15 42.70 -2.11 -3.98
N VAL A 16 42.43 -3.26 -4.61
CA VAL A 16 41.23 -3.44 -5.43
C VAL A 16 39.96 -3.39 -4.57
N ILE A 17 39.99 -3.98 -3.37
CA ILE A 17 38.85 -3.96 -2.44
C ILE A 17 38.55 -2.53 -1.95
N SER A 18 39.58 -1.70 -1.73
CA SER A 18 39.41 -0.31 -1.29
C SER A 18 38.78 0.61 -2.35
N ILE A 19 38.99 0.34 -3.65
CA ILE A 19 38.41 1.15 -4.73
C ILE A 19 36.94 0.77 -4.97
N PHE A 20 36.58 -0.49 -4.74
CA PHE A 20 35.21 -1.00 -4.86
C PHE A 20 34.36 -0.82 -3.59
N SER A 21 34.94 -0.31 -2.51
CA SER A 21 34.22 -0.02 -1.27
C SER A 21 33.70 1.43 -1.30
N PRO A 22 32.40 1.68 -1.50
CA PRO A 22 31.84 3.01 -1.34
C PRO A 22 32.07 3.49 0.11
N PRO A 23 32.47 4.76 0.33
CA PRO A 23 32.53 5.32 1.67
C PRO A 23 31.11 5.34 2.23
N MET A 24 30.86 4.54 3.28
CA MET A 24 29.66 4.67 4.11
C MET A 24 29.76 5.97 4.91
N SER A 25 29.43 7.08 4.26
CA SER A 25 29.08 8.32 4.96
C SER A 25 27.75 8.10 5.66
N ALA A 26 27.79 7.63 6.90
CA ALA A 26 26.62 7.61 7.79
C ALA A 26 26.38 9.03 8.32
N ALA A 27 25.74 9.88 7.52
CA ALA A 27 25.16 11.12 8.02
C ALA A 27 23.84 10.79 8.76
N LEU A 28 23.87 10.79 10.09
CA LEU A 28 22.66 10.79 10.92
C LEU A 28 22.00 12.17 10.82
N THR A 29 21.13 12.37 9.83
CA THR A 29 20.30 13.58 9.75
C THR A 29 18.83 13.26 9.97
N THR A 30 18.40 13.58 11.19
CA THR A 30 17.08 14.06 11.61
C THR A 30 15.89 13.10 11.62
N PHE A 31 15.07 13.27 12.66
CA PHE A 31 13.79 12.60 12.89
C PHE A 31 12.88 12.68 11.66
N GLY A 32 12.75 11.55 10.95
CA GLY A 32 11.78 11.34 9.88
C GLY A 32 11.43 9.86 9.83
N LYS A 33 10.29 9.50 10.41
CA LYS A 33 9.75 8.14 10.50
C LYS A 33 9.63 7.51 9.09
N SER A 34 10.56 6.64 8.70
CA SER A 34 10.46 5.86 7.47
C SER A 34 11.08 4.47 7.64
N ASN A 35 10.25 3.46 7.38
CA ASN A 35 10.50 2.02 7.53
C ASN A 35 10.69 1.42 6.12
N PRO A 36 11.89 0.97 5.70
CA PRO A 36 12.07 0.44 4.35
C PRO A 36 11.64 -1.03 4.23
N GLN A 37 10.39 -1.17 3.80
CA GLN A 37 9.85 -2.10 2.80
C GLN A 37 10.56 -3.43 2.49
N ASN A 38 9.82 -4.49 2.82
CA ASN A 38 9.62 -5.68 2.00
C ASN A 38 9.25 -5.30 0.54
N GLN A 39 9.77 -6.07 -0.41
CA GLN A 39 9.78 -5.83 -1.85
C GLN A 39 8.39 -5.96 -2.49
N ASN A 40 7.68 -4.86 -2.70
CA ASN A 40 6.59 -4.79 -3.67
C ASN A 40 6.84 -3.60 -4.61
N PRO A 41 6.84 -3.78 -5.95
CA PRO A 41 7.05 -2.67 -6.90
C PRO A 41 5.94 -1.63 -6.91
N ASN A 42 4.83 -1.83 -6.20
CA ASN A 42 3.80 -0.82 -6.09
C ASN A 42 4.26 0.27 -5.11
N PRO A 43 4.31 1.55 -5.54
CA PRO A 43 4.60 2.64 -4.63
C PRO A 43 3.63 2.57 -3.44
N PRO A 44 4.10 2.79 -2.20
CA PRO A 44 3.23 2.77 -1.04
C PRO A 44 2.08 3.75 -1.29
N PRO A 45 0.83 3.35 -0.99
CA PRO A 45 -0.32 4.20 -1.20
C PRO A 45 -0.08 5.55 -0.51
N PRO A 46 -0.26 6.70 -1.22
CA PRO A 46 -0.07 8.01 -0.61
C PRO A 46 -0.88 8.08 0.69
N PRO A 47 -0.31 8.67 1.76
CA PRO A 47 -0.98 8.77 3.05
C PRO A 47 -2.33 9.44 2.82
N THR A 48 -3.39 8.76 3.26
CA THR A 48 -4.76 9.25 3.14
C THR A 48 -4.81 10.63 3.80
N PRO A 49 -5.12 11.71 3.07
CA PRO A 49 -5.25 13.03 3.67
C PRO A 49 -6.32 12.95 4.74
N THR A 50 -6.01 13.37 5.96
CA THR A 50 -6.94 13.39 7.08
C THR A 50 -8.20 14.16 6.66
N GLY A 51 -9.32 13.45 6.50
CA GLY A 51 -10.60 14.04 6.11
C GLY A 51 -10.94 14.07 4.61
N LYS A 52 -10.12 13.47 3.72
CA LYS A 52 -10.46 13.30 2.29
C LYS A 52 -10.31 11.83 1.90
N ALA A 53 -11.39 11.23 1.40
CA ALA A 53 -11.36 9.87 0.89
C ALA A 53 -10.35 9.73 -0.27
N ARG A 54 -9.63 8.62 -0.28
CA ARG A 54 -8.59 8.36 -1.27
C ARG A 54 -9.20 8.16 -2.66
N GLU A 55 -8.66 8.78 -3.69
CA GLU A 55 -9.12 8.53 -5.08
C GLU A 55 -8.75 7.12 -5.53
N CYS A 56 -9.61 6.50 -6.33
CA CYS A 56 -9.43 5.15 -6.85
C CYS A 56 -9.91 5.04 -8.30
N ARG A 57 -9.32 4.12 -9.07
CA ARG A 57 -9.84 3.70 -10.39
C ARG A 57 -10.41 2.29 -10.34
N MET A 58 -9.93 1.47 -9.42
CA MET A 58 -10.33 0.08 -9.23
C MET A 58 -10.39 -0.29 -7.74
N GLU A 59 -11.12 -1.35 -7.41
CA GLU A 59 -11.29 -1.85 -6.02
C GLU A 59 -9.94 -2.10 -5.32
N SER A 60 -8.93 -2.59 -6.06
CA SER A 60 -7.60 -2.87 -5.50
C SER A 60 -6.85 -1.62 -5.03
N ASP A 61 -7.19 -0.42 -5.53
CA ASP A 61 -6.63 0.83 -5.01
C ASP A 61 -7.05 1.05 -3.54
N CYS A 62 -8.20 0.51 -3.15
CA CYS A 62 -8.78 0.60 -1.82
C CYS A 62 -8.32 -0.52 -0.88
N ALA A 63 -7.50 -1.48 -1.34
CA ALA A 63 -7.05 -2.63 -0.54
C ALA A 63 -6.29 -2.25 0.75
N GLY A 64 -5.71 -1.05 0.81
CA GLY A 64 -5.04 -0.52 2.01
C GLY A 64 -5.96 0.14 3.03
N ILE A 65 -7.27 0.22 2.76
CA ILE A 65 -8.25 0.89 3.59
C ILE A 65 -9.38 -0.09 3.91
N GLN A 66 -9.55 -0.41 5.18
CA GLN A 66 -10.50 -1.44 5.59
C GLN A 66 -11.94 -1.01 5.35
N ASN A 67 -12.76 -1.95 4.86
CA ASN A 67 -14.20 -1.79 4.64
C ASN A 67 -14.57 -0.62 3.71
N THR A 68 -13.69 -0.30 2.76
CA THR A 68 -14.00 0.67 1.70
C THR A 68 -14.23 -0.01 0.36
N THR A 69 -14.99 0.66 -0.48
CA THR A 69 -15.24 0.26 -1.87
C THR A 69 -14.88 1.41 -2.81
N CYS A 70 -14.37 1.09 -3.99
CA CYS A 70 -14.13 2.12 -5.01
C CYS A 70 -15.45 2.56 -5.66
N MET A 71 -15.96 3.73 -5.29
CA MET A 71 -17.26 4.23 -5.77
C MET A 71 -17.22 5.72 -6.10
N SER A 72 -18.10 6.15 -6.99
CA SER A 72 -18.26 7.56 -7.36
C SER A 72 -18.91 8.34 -6.21
N ASP A 73 -18.19 9.34 -5.71
CA ASP A 73 -18.66 10.27 -4.69
C ASP A 73 -19.79 11.15 -5.28
N PRO A 74 -20.99 11.17 -4.69
CA PRO A 74 -22.13 11.91 -5.23
C PRO A 74 -21.95 13.43 -5.22
N ARG A 75 -20.95 13.97 -4.51
CA ARG A 75 -20.69 15.42 -4.42
C ARG A 75 -19.98 15.95 -5.65
N ASP A 76 -19.02 15.20 -6.17
CA ASP A 76 -18.12 15.64 -7.25
C ASP A 76 -18.08 14.68 -8.45
N GLY A 77 -18.73 13.51 -8.36
CA GLY A 77 -18.71 12.46 -9.38
C GLY A 77 -17.39 11.69 -9.50
N ARG A 78 -16.37 12.04 -8.69
CA ARG A 78 -15.07 11.37 -8.69
C ARG A 78 -15.10 10.04 -7.94
N THR A 79 -14.41 9.04 -8.45
CA THR A 79 -14.27 7.74 -7.80
C THR A 79 -13.28 7.79 -6.64
N ARG A 80 -13.75 7.42 -5.46
CA ARG A 80 -13.02 7.45 -4.20
C ARG A 80 -13.31 6.17 -3.39
N CYS A 81 -12.35 5.76 -2.57
CA CYS A 81 -12.53 4.70 -1.58
C CYS A 81 -13.40 5.23 -0.46
N LEU A 82 -14.68 4.88 -0.51
CA LEU A 82 -15.70 5.33 0.45
C LEU A 82 -16.26 4.13 1.22
N CYS A 83 -16.85 4.41 2.38
CA CYS A 83 -17.58 3.43 3.18
C CYS A 83 -18.91 3.06 2.51
N GLY A 84 -19.57 2.00 2.99
CA GLY A 84 -20.89 1.57 2.53
C GLY A 84 -21.94 2.69 2.51
N ASP A 85 -21.78 3.67 3.40
CA ASP A 85 -22.61 4.86 3.58
C ASP A 85 -22.13 6.12 2.83
N TYR A 86 -21.22 5.98 1.87
CA TYR A 86 -20.60 7.08 1.09
C TYR A 86 -19.73 8.04 1.91
N SER A 87 -19.48 7.79 3.20
CA SER A 87 -18.55 8.60 3.99
C SER A 87 -17.08 8.26 3.71
N ALA A 88 -16.21 9.22 4.03
CA ALA A 88 -14.78 9.00 4.00
C ALA A 88 -14.33 8.10 5.18
N PRO A 89 -13.40 7.18 4.96
CA PRO A 89 -12.84 6.34 6.01
C PRO A 89 -12.11 7.19 7.06
N LEU A 90 -12.30 6.87 8.34
CA LEU A 90 -11.65 7.53 9.46
C LEU A 90 -10.43 6.73 9.89
N ASN A 91 -9.25 7.35 9.95
CA ASN A 91 -7.98 6.68 10.27
C ASN A 91 -7.67 5.43 9.41
N GLY A 92 -8.12 5.43 8.15
CA GLY A 92 -7.88 4.32 7.23
C GLY A 92 -8.83 3.13 7.38
N ALA A 93 -9.96 3.29 8.09
CA ALA A 93 -10.99 2.27 8.18
C ALA A 93 -12.40 2.89 8.23
N CYS A 94 -13.38 2.14 7.74
CA CYS A 94 -14.79 2.46 7.97
C CYS A 94 -15.25 1.91 9.32
N ALA A 95 -16.03 2.70 10.07
CA ALA A 95 -16.63 2.24 11.31
C ALA A 95 -17.69 1.15 11.04
N ASN A 96 -18.37 1.26 9.90
CA ASN A 96 -19.35 0.28 9.46
C ASN A 96 -18.68 -0.92 8.80
N LYS A 97 -19.18 -2.11 9.14
CA LYS A 97 -18.72 -3.37 8.56
C LYS A 97 -19.32 -3.62 7.18
N PHE A 98 -20.42 -2.93 6.86
CA PHE A 98 -21.17 -3.09 5.63
C PHE A 98 -20.43 -2.50 4.42
N LYS A 99 -20.52 -3.22 3.31
CA LYS A 99 -19.99 -2.91 2.00
C LYS A 99 -21.11 -2.35 1.12
N ALA A 100 -20.78 -1.33 0.33
CA ALA A 100 -21.72 -0.73 -0.60
C ALA A 100 -22.21 -1.70 -1.68
N LEU A 101 -23.27 -1.31 -2.39
CA LEU A 101 -23.69 -1.94 -3.63
C LEU A 101 -22.52 -2.09 -4.61
N ARG A 102 -22.52 -3.20 -5.35
CA ARG A 102 -21.49 -3.62 -6.32
C ARG A 102 -20.12 -3.93 -5.72
N ALA A 103 -19.95 -3.79 -4.40
CA ALA A 103 -18.76 -4.27 -3.71
C ALA A 103 -18.70 -5.80 -3.74
N THR A 104 -17.49 -6.34 -3.75
CA THR A 104 -17.30 -7.79 -3.62
C THR A 104 -17.64 -8.24 -2.19
N CYS A 105 -18.49 -9.24 -2.05
CA CYS A 105 -18.98 -9.81 -0.79
C CYS A 105 -18.80 -11.33 -0.76
N ASN A 106 -18.86 -11.94 0.43
CA ASN A 106 -18.92 -13.40 0.57
C ASN A 106 -20.23 -13.85 1.25
N SER A 107 -20.83 -12.98 2.06
CA SER A 107 -22.10 -13.21 2.75
C SER A 107 -22.99 -11.96 2.72
N ASP A 108 -24.31 -12.15 2.75
CA ASP A 108 -25.31 -11.07 2.77
C ASP A 108 -25.11 -10.09 3.93
N VAL A 109 -24.62 -10.57 5.07
CA VAL A 109 -24.39 -9.73 6.27
C VAL A 109 -23.29 -8.69 6.08
N GLU A 110 -22.48 -8.84 5.03
CA GLU A 110 -21.45 -7.87 4.66
C GLU A 110 -22.01 -6.75 3.79
N CYS A 111 -23.21 -6.89 3.24
CA CYS A 111 -23.82 -5.88 2.38
C CYS A 111 -24.59 -4.85 3.22
N ILE A 112 -24.82 -3.66 2.65
CA ILE A 112 -25.71 -2.66 3.26
C ILE A 112 -27.12 -3.21 3.49
N GLU A 113 -27.89 -2.55 4.36
CA GLU A 113 -29.32 -2.83 4.52
C GLU A 113 -30.00 -2.82 3.14
N ASP A 114 -30.88 -3.81 2.92
CA ASP A 114 -31.59 -4.08 1.66
C ASP A 114 -30.73 -4.57 0.48
N ALA A 115 -29.46 -4.92 0.70
CA ALA A 115 -28.63 -5.58 -0.32
C ALA A 115 -28.26 -7.02 0.06
N HIS A 116 -28.24 -7.89 -0.95
CA HIS A 116 -27.92 -9.29 -0.86
C HIS A 116 -26.62 -9.62 -1.58
N CYS A 117 -25.89 -10.62 -1.09
CA CYS A 117 -24.67 -11.07 -1.73
C CYS A 117 -24.98 -12.04 -2.86
N VAL A 118 -25.07 -11.53 -4.08
CA VAL A 118 -25.46 -12.31 -5.26
C VAL A 118 -24.25 -12.71 -6.09
N GLN A 119 -24.26 -13.93 -6.62
CA GLN A 119 -23.18 -14.44 -7.46
C GLN A 119 -23.41 -14.10 -8.94
N ARG A 120 -22.69 -13.10 -9.46
CA ARG A 120 -22.71 -12.65 -10.87
C ARG A 120 -21.30 -12.33 -11.35
N ASN A 121 -20.63 -13.28 -12.02
CA ASN A 121 -19.20 -13.16 -12.42
C ASN A 121 -18.26 -12.82 -11.24
N GLY A 122 -18.65 -13.23 -10.03
CA GLY A 122 -18.11 -12.78 -8.75
C GLY A 122 -19.27 -12.52 -7.78
N SER A 123 -19.06 -12.69 -6.48
CA SER A 123 -20.09 -12.40 -5.47
C SER A 123 -20.07 -10.90 -5.14
N ILE A 124 -21.16 -10.20 -5.45
CA ILE A 124 -21.29 -8.75 -5.25
C ILE A 124 -22.57 -8.40 -4.49
N CYS A 125 -22.54 -7.30 -3.73
CA CYS A 125 -23.74 -6.77 -3.06
C CYS A 125 -24.69 -6.14 -4.08
N GLN A 126 -25.94 -6.59 -4.11
CA GLN A 126 -26.97 -6.10 -5.02
C GLN A 126 -28.34 -6.03 -4.31
N GLU A 127 -29.13 -4.99 -4.62
CA GLU A 127 -30.57 -4.90 -4.25
C GLU A 127 -31.41 -6.02 -4.89
#